data_AF-A0A940KLM0-F1
#
_entry.id   AF-A0A940KLM0-F1
#
_cell.length_a   1.000
_cell.length_b   1.000
_cell.length_c   1.000
_cell.angle_alpha   90.00
_cell.angle_beta   90.00
_cell.angle_gamma   90.00
#
_symmetry.space_group_name_H-M   'P 1'
#
loop_
_entity.id
_entity.type
_entity.pdbx_description
1 polymer ?
#
loop_
_entity_poly.entity_id
_entity_poly.type
_entity_poly.pdbx_seq_one_letter_code
_entity_poly.pdbx_strand_id
1 'polypeptide(L)'
;MKKIGLFLAFMVAGVIMVNAQGGGGGGFRQRTVEERVKSVHEKIDSAFKLDADKLGKVDAAFTTFYKGQDKVREEMMSSGERPDRDAMMAKLAPLTEARDKELKAIFSEEQFKKFKDEIEPALNPRRGPGGGGGNRQ
;
A
#
# COMPACT_ATOMS: atom_id res chain seq x y z
N MET A 1 -42.79 -37.75 -30.24
CA MET A 1 -42.89 -36.52 -29.43
C MET A 1 -41.63 -36.37 -28.59
N LYS A 2 -40.96 -35.20 -28.68
CA LYS A 2 -40.28 -34.42 -27.59
C LYS A 2 -39.45 -35.25 -26.56
N LYS A 3 -38.12 -35.12 -26.35
CA LYS A 3 -37.08 -34.07 -26.49
C LYS A 3 -35.72 -34.81 -26.41
N ILE A 4 -34.73 -34.52 -27.27
CA ILE A 4 -33.49 -33.77 -26.96
C ILE A 4 -32.88 -34.27 -25.62
N GLY A 5 -31.81 -35.04 -25.57
CA GLY A 5 -30.52 -34.89 -26.24
C GLY A 5 -29.50 -34.39 -25.23
N LEU A 6 -28.58 -35.24 -24.76
CA LEU A 6 -27.36 -34.77 -24.09
C LEU A 6 -26.22 -35.78 -24.30
N PHE A 7 -25.32 -35.39 -25.20
CA PHE A 7 -24.10 -36.09 -25.58
C PHE A 7 -22.95 -35.63 -24.66
N LEU A 8 -22.12 -36.60 -24.28
CA LEU A 8 -20.67 -36.58 -23.96
C LEU A 8 -20.05 -35.28 -23.37
N ALA A 9 -19.54 -35.32 -22.14
CA ALA A 9 -18.20 -35.81 -21.76
C ALA A 9 -17.05 -34.88 -22.20
N PHE A 10 -16.38 -34.25 -21.22
CA PHE A 10 -14.93 -34.14 -21.18
C PHE A 10 -14.48 -33.81 -19.75
N MET A 11 -13.85 -34.80 -19.10
CA MET A 11 -12.97 -34.60 -17.95
C MET A 11 -11.81 -33.69 -18.36
N VAL A 12 -11.41 -32.74 -17.51
CA VAL A 12 -9.99 -32.49 -17.20
C VAL A 12 -9.90 -32.02 -15.75
N ALA A 13 -9.20 -32.80 -14.93
CA ALA A 13 -8.72 -32.42 -13.62
C ALA A 13 -7.57 -31.40 -13.77
N GLY A 14 -7.63 -30.29 -13.02
CA GLY A 14 -6.55 -29.33 -12.89
C GLY A 14 -6.38 -28.97 -11.42
N VAL A 15 -5.30 -29.47 -10.83
CA VAL A 15 -4.88 -29.27 -9.43
C VAL A 15 -4.79 -27.77 -9.13
N ILE A 16 -5.67 -27.25 -8.28
CA ILE A 16 -5.49 -25.92 -7.69
C ILE A 16 -4.52 -26.10 -6.54
N MET A 17 -3.27 -25.66 -6.75
CA MET A 17 -2.29 -25.51 -5.67
C MET A 17 -2.85 -24.57 -4.61
N VAL A 18 -3.18 -25.15 -3.47
CA VAL A 18 -3.47 -24.49 -2.21
C VAL A 18 -2.21 -23.73 -1.76
N ASN A 19 -2.26 -22.40 -1.78
CA ASN A 19 -1.45 -21.57 -0.89
C ASN A 19 -2.33 -21.14 0.29
N ALA A 20 -2.59 -22.10 1.18
CA ALA A 20 -3.17 -21.85 2.48
C ALA A 20 -2.08 -21.38 3.45
N GLN A 21 -1.99 -20.06 3.64
CA GLN A 21 -1.54 -19.51 4.92
C GLN A 21 -2.60 -18.52 5.38
N GLY A 22 -3.32 -18.90 6.44
CA GLY A 22 -4.02 -17.99 7.34
C GLY A 22 -5.41 -17.50 6.93
N GLY A 23 -6.43 -18.30 7.25
CA GLY A 23 -7.71 -17.86 7.82
C GLY A 23 -8.47 -16.66 7.22
N GLY A 24 -9.61 -16.96 6.59
CA GLY A 24 -10.83 -16.15 6.71
C GLY A 24 -10.97 -14.93 5.79
N GLY A 25 -11.67 -15.12 4.66
CA GLY A 25 -12.46 -14.07 4.01
C GLY A 25 -11.69 -12.95 3.31
N GLY A 26 -11.37 -13.14 2.02
CA GLY A 26 -11.14 -12.05 1.06
C GLY A 26 -10.26 -10.89 1.55
N GLY A 27 -9.15 -11.20 2.24
CA GLY A 27 -8.27 -10.19 2.83
C GLY A 27 -7.34 -9.59 1.79
N PHE A 28 -7.36 -8.26 1.65
CA PHE A 28 -6.28 -7.53 0.99
C PHE A 28 -4.98 -7.87 1.73
N ARG A 29 -4.06 -8.60 1.09
CA ARG A 29 -2.70 -8.78 1.63
C ARG A 29 -2.13 -7.41 1.95
N GLN A 30 -1.71 -7.21 3.19
CA GLN A 30 -0.94 -6.03 3.55
C GLN A 30 0.37 -6.10 2.77
N ARG A 31 0.66 -5.05 1.98
CA ARG A 31 1.92 -4.99 1.22
C ARG A 31 3.10 -4.96 2.17
N THR A 32 4.19 -5.65 1.81
CA THR A 32 5.44 -5.59 2.57
C THR A 32 6.08 -4.19 2.44
N VAL A 33 7.02 -3.85 3.35
CA VAL A 33 7.80 -2.61 3.23
C VAL A 33 8.51 -2.55 1.88
N GLU A 34 9.10 -3.66 1.44
CA GLU A 34 9.82 -3.75 0.17
C GLU A 34 8.91 -3.49 -1.05
N GLU A 35 7.71 -4.08 -1.07
CA GLU A 35 6.73 -3.84 -2.14
C GLU A 35 6.26 -2.39 -2.18
N ARG A 36 6.11 -1.77 -1.01
CA ARG A 36 5.72 -0.36 -0.89
C ARG A 36 6.85 0.56 -1.37
N VAL A 37 8.09 0.31 -0.95
CA VAL A 37 9.28 1.05 -1.39
C VAL A 37 9.47 0.91 -2.89
N LYS A 38 9.33 -0.30 -3.46
CA LYS A 38 9.40 -0.52 -4.90
C LYS A 38 8.37 0.33 -5.67
N SER A 39 7.14 0.40 -5.18
CA SER A 39 6.11 1.26 -5.79
C SER A 39 6.46 2.74 -5.72
N VAL A 40 7.14 3.19 -4.67
CA VAL A 40 7.65 4.57 -4.57
C VAL A 40 8.78 4.78 -5.58
N HIS A 41 9.75 3.88 -5.60
CA HIS A 41 10.90 3.91 -6.51
C HIS A 41 10.43 4.09 -7.96
N GLU A 42 9.52 3.22 -8.42
CA GLU A 42 8.99 3.27 -9.78
C GLU A 42 8.29 4.60 -10.10
N LYS A 43 7.51 5.15 -9.17
CA LYS A 43 6.82 6.44 -9.38
C LYS A 43 7.79 7.62 -9.40
N ILE A 44 8.77 7.63 -8.51
CA ILE A 44 9.77 8.70 -8.41
C ILE A 44 10.70 8.66 -9.62
N ASP A 45 11.20 7.48 -10.00
CA ASP A 45 12.02 7.33 -11.20
C ASP A 45 11.24 7.74 -12.45
N SER A 46 9.98 7.32 -12.58
CA SER A 46 9.16 7.72 -13.72
C SER A 46 8.89 9.23 -13.78
N ALA A 47 8.78 9.91 -12.64
CA ALA A 47 8.46 11.34 -12.59
C ALA A 47 9.68 12.25 -12.75
N PHE A 48 10.82 11.85 -12.17
CA PHE A 48 11.98 12.73 -12.00
C PHE A 48 13.26 12.21 -12.65
N LYS A 49 13.34 10.92 -12.99
CA LYS A 49 14.52 10.29 -13.62
C LYS A 49 15.82 10.66 -12.89
N LEU A 50 15.80 10.48 -11.57
CA LEU A 50 16.94 10.78 -10.71
C LEU A 50 18.08 9.79 -10.97
N ASP A 51 19.30 10.19 -10.62
CA ASP A 51 20.42 9.26 -10.61
C ASP A 51 20.24 8.16 -9.54
N ALA A 52 20.95 7.05 -9.71
CA ALA A 52 20.81 5.87 -8.87
C ALA A 52 21.13 6.16 -7.39
N ASP A 53 22.07 7.05 -7.10
CA ASP A 53 22.44 7.40 -5.73
C ASP A 53 21.31 8.17 -5.03
N LYS A 54 20.67 9.12 -5.74
CA LYS A 54 19.49 9.82 -5.24
C LYS A 54 18.29 8.88 -5.06
N LEU A 55 18.03 7.98 -6.00
CA LEU A 55 16.97 6.97 -5.85
C LEU A 55 17.22 6.07 -4.64
N GLY A 56 18.46 5.61 -4.43
CA GLY A 56 18.80 4.80 -3.26
C GLY A 56 18.54 5.55 -1.93
N LYS A 57 18.77 6.86 -1.88
CA LYS A 57 18.43 7.69 -0.71
C LYS A 57 16.93 7.85 -0.52
N VAL A 58 16.15 7.97 -1.60
CA VAL A 58 14.68 7.97 -1.54
C VAL A 58 14.20 6.63 -0.97
N ASP A 59 14.72 5.52 -1.45
CA ASP A 59 14.34 4.17 -0.98
C ASP A 59 14.64 4.00 0.50
N ALA A 60 15.78 4.50 0.98
CA ALA A 60 16.14 4.49 2.39
C ALA A 60 15.15 5.32 3.24
N ALA A 61 14.82 6.54 2.80
CA ALA A 61 13.85 7.41 3.49
C ALA A 61 12.47 6.74 3.63
N PHE A 62 11.98 6.13 2.55
CA PHE A 62 10.69 5.44 2.57
C PHE A 62 10.72 4.11 3.30
N THR A 63 11.85 3.40 3.31
CA THR A 63 12.03 2.19 4.13
C THR A 63 11.87 2.53 5.62
N THR A 64 12.54 3.59 6.08
CA THR A 64 12.44 4.06 7.47
C THR A 64 11.02 4.50 7.79
N PHE A 65 10.41 5.28 6.91
CA PHE A 65 9.02 5.73 7.06
C PHE A 65 8.05 4.54 7.21
N TYR A 66 8.07 3.57 6.29
CA TYR A 66 7.12 2.46 6.33
C TYR A 66 7.34 1.50 7.50
N LYS A 67 8.59 1.24 7.90
CA LYS A 67 8.87 0.51 9.14
C LYS A 67 8.30 1.24 10.36
N GLY A 68 8.41 2.57 10.41
CA GLY A 68 7.79 3.38 11.45
C GLY A 68 6.26 3.30 11.44
N GLN A 69 5.64 3.38 10.26
CA GLN A 69 4.19 3.24 10.13
C GLN A 69 3.68 1.88 10.60
N ASP A 70 4.39 0.81 10.26
CA ASP A 70 4.01 -0.55 10.64
C ASP A 70 4.11 -0.74 12.16
N LYS A 71 5.13 -0.18 12.82
CA LYS A 71 5.23 -0.15 14.30
C LYS A 71 4.07 0.60 14.94
N VAL A 72 3.75 1.80 14.45
CA VAL A 72 2.59 2.57 14.96
C VAL A 72 1.31 1.78 14.80
N ARG A 73 1.12 1.11 13.66
CA ARG A 73 -0.06 0.26 13.42
C ARG A 73 -0.10 -0.93 14.38
N GLU A 74 1.02 -1.59 14.61
CA GLU A 74 1.15 -2.72 15.54
C GLU A 74 0.82 -2.32 16.98
N GLU A 75 1.37 -1.20 17.46
CA GLU A 75 1.06 -0.62 18.78
C GLU A 75 -0.44 -0.33 18.95
N MET A 76 -1.08 0.24 17.92
CA MET A 76 -2.49 0.60 17.95
C MET A 76 -3.41 -0.63 17.81
N MET A 77 -2.92 -1.73 17.24
CA MET A 77 -3.67 -2.99 17.16
C MET A 77 -3.54 -3.81 18.45
N SER A 78 -2.38 -3.73 19.11
CA SER A 78 -2.12 -4.46 20.36
C SER A 78 -2.76 -3.80 21.58
N SER A 79 -3.14 -2.52 21.51
CA SER A 79 -3.82 -1.81 22.60
C SER A 79 -5.24 -2.32 22.90
N GLY A 80 -5.85 -3.13 22.01
CA GLY A 80 -7.19 -3.68 22.18
C GLY A 80 -8.34 -2.67 22.00
N GLU A 81 -8.01 -1.40 21.78
CA GLU A 81 -8.96 -0.31 21.53
C GLU A 81 -9.14 -0.09 20.02
N ARG A 82 -10.30 0.45 19.61
CA ARG A 82 -10.47 0.86 18.21
C ARG A 82 -9.46 1.97 17.91
N PRO A 83 -8.72 1.90 16.78
CA PRO A 83 -7.70 2.90 16.48
C PRO A 83 -8.33 4.29 16.38
N ASP A 84 -7.99 5.16 17.32
CA ASP A 84 -8.28 6.59 17.22
C ASP A 84 -7.49 7.16 16.04
N ARG A 85 -8.23 7.73 15.08
CA ARG A 85 -7.65 8.29 13.86
C ARG A 85 -6.78 9.51 14.16
N ASP A 86 -7.16 10.33 15.12
CA ASP A 86 -6.41 11.53 15.47
C ASP A 86 -5.10 11.15 16.17
N ALA A 87 -5.16 10.16 17.08
CA ALA A 87 -3.97 9.59 17.68
C ALA A 87 -3.03 8.93 16.65
N MET A 88 -3.59 8.22 15.66
CA MET A 88 -2.80 7.65 14.57
C MET A 88 -2.12 8.74 13.74
N MET A 89 -2.85 9.79 13.36
CA MET A 89 -2.29 10.91 12.61
C MET A 89 -1.20 11.64 13.40
N ALA A 90 -1.39 11.85 14.70
CA ALA A 90 -0.40 12.47 15.57
C ALA A 90 0.90 11.63 15.67
N LYS A 91 0.78 10.30 15.77
CA LYS A 91 1.95 9.40 15.77
C LYS A 91 2.64 9.32 14.41
N LEU A 92 1.90 9.45 13.31
CA LEU A 92 2.45 9.40 11.95
C LEU A 92 3.07 10.72 11.48
N ALA A 93 2.58 11.86 11.97
CA ALA A 93 3.07 13.19 11.60
C ALA A 93 4.61 13.33 11.70
N PRO A 94 5.27 12.98 12.82
CA PRO A 94 6.73 13.09 12.92
C PRO A 94 7.47 12.16 11.94
N LEU A 95 6.91 10.99 11.60
CA LEU A 95 7.48 10.10 10.60
C LEU A 95 7.42 10.71 9.19
N THR A 96 6.28 11.33 8.86
CA THR A 96 6.09 12.05 7.60
C THR A 96 7.03 13.25 7.50
N GLU A 97 7.17 14.04 8.56
CA GLU A 97 8.08 15.18 8.60
C GLU A 97 9.54 14.78 8.46
N ALA A 98 9.96 13.71 9.14
CA ALA A 98 11.31 13.17 9.03
C ALA A 98 11.64 12.75 7.60
N ARG A 99 10.73 11.98 6.96
CA ARG A 99 10.86 11.61 5.54
C ARG A 99 10.91 12.85 4.65
N ASP A 100 10.03 13.82 4.85
CA ASP A 100 10.01 15.05 4.02
C ASP A 100 11.28 15.87 4.15
N LYS A 101 11.88 15.92 5.33
CA LYS A 101 13.18 16.55 5.54
C LYS A 101 14.28 15.87 4.74
N GLU A 102 14.29 14.54 4.70
CA GLU A 102 15.24 13.77 3.88
C GLU A 102 14.98 14.01 2.38
N LEU A 103 13.73 13.98 1.93
CA LEU A 103 13.39 14.20 0.53
C LEU A 103 13.74 15.61 0.05
N LYS A 104 13.58 16.65 0.89
CA LYS A 104 14.02 18.02 0.56
C LYS A 104 15.53 18.15 0.33
N ALA A 105 16.33 17.27 0.93
CA ALA A 105 17.78 17.26 0.70
C ALA A 105 18.17 16.52 -0.59
N ILE A 106 17.25 15.72 -1.16
CA ILE A 106 17.48 14.92 -2.38
C ILE A 106 16.90 15.63 -3.62
N PHE A 107 15.72 16.22 -3.47
CA PHE A 107 14.96 16.85 -4.54
C PHE A 107 15.25 18.35 -4.64
N SER A 108 15.10 18.92 -5.84
CA SER A 108 14.94 20.38 -5.97
C SER A 108 13.61 20.83 -5.34
N GLU A 109 13.45 22.14 -5.10
CA GLU A 109 12.20 22.69 -4.58
C GLU A 109 10.99 22.36 -5.48
N GLU A 110 11.17 22.45 -6.80
CA GLU A 110 10.13 22.12 -7.78
C GLU A 110 9.77 20.64 -7.77
N GLN A 111 10.77 19.76 -7.70
CA GLN A 111 10.55 18.31 -7.58
C GLN A 111 9.85 17.96 -6.27
N PHE A 112 10.25 18.58 -5.15
CA PHE A 112 9.61 18.36 -3.86
C PHE A 112 8.16 18.85 -3.87
N LYS A 113 7.87 20.01 -4.48
CA LYS A 113 6.51 20.50 -4.65
C LYS A 113 5.65 19.53 -5.47
N LYS A 114 6.14 19.08 -6.63
CA LYS A 114 5.45 18.08 -7.47
C LYS A 114 5.25 16.76 -6.73
N PHE A 115 6.22 16.35 -5.91
CA PHE A 115 6.07 15.17 -5.06
C PHE A 115 4.89 15.32 -4.09
N LYS A 116 4.81 16.44 -3.36
CA LYS A 116 3.72 16.70 -2.39
C LYS A 116 2.35 16.81 -3.05
N ASP A 117 2.28 17.46 -4.20
CA ASP A 117 1.01 17.79 -4.85
C ASP A 117 0.44 16.61 -5.66
N GLU A 118 1.30 15.80 -6.30
CA GLU A 118 0.86 14.77 -7.26
C GLU A 118 1.24 13.34 -6.86
N ILE A 119 2.50 13.13 -6.45
CA ILE A 119 3.04 11.78 -6.28
C ILE A 119 2.62 11.17 -4.94
N GLU A 120 2.79 11.91 -3.83
CA GLU A 120 2.44 11.46 -2.49
C GLU A 120 0.96 11.07 -2.36
N PRO A 121 -0.01 11.87 -2.83
CA PRO A 121 -1.42 11.48 -2.83
C PRO A 121 -1.68 10.20 -3.63
N ALA A 122 -0.98 10.00 -4.74
CA ALA A 122 -1.11 8.81 -5.57
C ALA A 122 -0.45 7.57 -4.96
N LEU A 123 0.46 7.71 -3.99
CA LEU A 123 1.08 6.58 -3.26
C LEU A 123 0.16 5.99 -2.19
N ASN A 124 -0.71 6.82 -1.65
CA ASN A 124 -1.73 6.42 -0.70
C ASN A 124 -3.12 6.74 -1.27
N PRO A 125 -3.52 6.10 -2.39
CA PRO A 125 -4.85 6.31 -2.93
C PRO A 125 -5.82 5.83 -1.84
N ARG A 126 -6.44 6.80 -1.15
CA ARG A 126 -7.56 6.51 -0.28
C ARG A 126 -8.50 5.67 -1.14
N ARG A 127 -8.75 4.42 -0.73
CA ARG A 127 -9.84 3.62 -1.31
C ARG A 127 -11.02 4.59 -1.33
N GLY A 128 -11.55 4.85 -2.53
CA GLY A 128 -12.45 5.96 -2.79
C GLY A 128 -13.63 6.02 -1.81
N PRO A 129 -14.42 7.11 -1.84
CA PRO A 129 -15.63 7.23 -1.04
C PRO A 129 -16.51 5.99 -1.28
N GLY A 130 -16.51 5.05 -0.32
CA GLY A 130 -16.99 3.67 -0.54
C GLY A 130 -16.33 2.63 0.37
N GLY A 131 -15.18 2.94 0.98
CA GLY A 131 -14.55 2.10 2.02
C GLY A 131 -15.12 2.28 3.43
N GLY A 132 -16.24 2.98 3.58
CA GLY A 132 -16.89 3.29 4.85
C GLY A 132 -18.33 3.75 4.64
N GLY A 133 -19.26 2.82 4.80
CA GLY A 133 -20.71 3.01 4.77
C GLY A 133 -21.30 1.61 4.99
N GLY A 134 -21.97 1.32 6.10
CA GLY A 134 -23.26 1.93 6.41
C GLY A 134 -24.30 1.27 5.50
N ASN A 135 -25.22 0.52 6.11
CA ASN A 135 -26.33 -0.25 5.51
C ASN A 135 -25.99 -1.64 4.92
N ARG A 136 -26.10 -2.66 5.77
CA ARG A 136 -26.96 -3.80 5.40
C ARG A 136 -28.21 -3.70 6.26
N GLN A 137 -29.33 -3.75 5.55
CA GLN A 137 -30.72 -3.67 6.02
C GLN A 137 -31.02 -4.67 7.12
#